data_AF-A0A945V3Y1-F1
#
_entry.id   AF-A0A945V3Y1-F1
#
_cell.length_a   1.000
_cell.length_b   1.000
_cell.length_c   1.000
_cell.angle_alpha   90.00
_cell.angle_beta   90.00
_cell.angle_gamma   90.00
#
_symmetry.space_group_name_H-M   'P 1'
#
loop_
_entity.id
_entity.type
_entity.pdbx_description
1 polymer ?
#
loop_
_entity_poly.entity_id
_entity_poly.type
_entity_poly.pdbx_seq_one_letter_code
_entity_poly.pdbx_strand_id
1 'polypeptide(L)'
;AVKKWLSRPKCRIHLFQLPAYCPHLNPIERLWAVLHAHVTHNRFYPTQKQFANAILNFLRKTIPEKWKNFRSQVSDNFRIISHQKFRVLE
;
A
#
# COMPACT_ATOMS: atom_id res chain seq x y z
N ALA A 1 -14.56 14.74 -14.94
CA ALA A 1 -15.57 14.13 -14.05
C ALA A 1 -15.19 14.19 -12.57
N VAL A 2 -14.07 13.59 -12.13
CA VAL A 2 -13.70 13.47 -10.70
C VAL A 2 -13.49 14.81 -10.00
N LYS A 3 -12.76 15.76 -10.61
CA LYS A 3 -12.58 17.13 -10.04
C LYS A 3 -13.92 17.82 -9.75
N LYS A 4 -14.85 17.78 -10.71
CA LYS A 4 -16.20 18.33 -10.56
C LYS A 4 -16.98 17.68 -9.41
N TRP A 5 -16.83 16.35 -9.24
CA TRP A 5 -17.45 15.64 -8.13
C TRP A 5 -16.84 16.03 -6.78
N LEU A 6 -15.53 16.24 -6.71
CA LEU A 6 -14.84 16.70 -5.49
C LEU A 6 -15.24 18.13 -5.11
N SER A 7 -15.56 18.99 -6.07
CA SER A 7 -16.00 20.39 -5.85
C SER A 7 -17.45 20.53 -5.34
N ARG A 8 -18.18 19.45 -5.07
CA ARG A 8 -19.56 19.53 -4.57
C ARG A 8 -19.61 20.17 -3.16
N PRO A 9 -20.64 20.97 -2.84
CA PRO A 9 -20.72 21.76 -1.59
C PRO A 9 -20.82 20.93 -0.29
N LYS A 10 -20.94 19.60 -0.38
CA LYS A 10 -20.95 18.69 0.78
C LYS A 10 -19.78 17.69 0.77
N CYS A 11 -18.74 17.92 -0.02
CA CYS A 11 -17.58 17.04 -0.04
C CYS A 11 -16.78 17.18 1.26
N ARG A 12 -16.57 16.07 1.97
CA ARG A 12 -15.75 16.02 3.20
C ARG A 12 -14.36 15.42 2.97
N ILE A 13 -13.99 15.20 1.71
CA ILE A 13 -12.73 14.54 1.34
C ILE A 13 -11.67 15.63 1.17
N HIS A 14 -10.62 15.58 1.99
CA HIS A 14 -9.44 16.41 1.83
C HIS A 14 -8.38 15.63 1.05
N LEU A 15 -7.89 16.22 -0.05
CA LEU A 15 -6.87 15.59 -0.88
C LEU A 15 -5.49 15.96 -0.39
N PHE A 16 -4.70 14.95 0.01
CA PHE A 16 -3.26 15.11 0.20
C PHE A 16 -2.56 14.84 -1.13
N GLN A 17 -1.92 15.87 -1.68
CA GLN A 17 -1.10 15.72 -2.89
C GLN A 17 0.27 15.19 -2.51
N LEU A 18 0.63 14.03 -3.05
CA LEU A 18 1.97 13.47 -2.90
C LEU A 18 2.86 13.91 -4.07
N PRO A 19 4.16 14.15 -3.82
CA PRO A 19 5.12 14.41 -4.89
C PRO A 19 5.18 13.23 -5.86
N ALA A 20 5.46 13.54 -7.13
CA ALA A 20 5.60 12.53 -8.17
C ALA A 20 6.71 11.52 -7.81
N TYR A 21 6.52 10.25 -8.21
CA TYR A 21 7.49 9.17 -8.02
C TYR A 21 7.90 8.91 -6.55
N CYS A 22 7.04 9.25 -5.59
CA CYS A 22 7.30 9.02 -4.17
C CYS A 22 6.39 7.92 -3.57
N PRO A 23 6.49 6.64 -4.03
CA PRO A 23 5.65 5.55 -3.53
C PRO A 23 5.91 5.25 -2.05
N HIS A 24 7.11 5.58 -1.55
CA HIS A 24 7.46 5.45 -0.14
C HIS A 24 6.63 6.35 0.78
N LEU A 25 6.06 7.45 0.24
CA LEU A 25 5.14 8.33 0.96
C LEU A 25 3.67 7.90 0.86
N ASN A 26 3.37 6.84 0.09
CA ASN A 26 2.02 6.36 -0.13
C ASN A 26 1.77 5.06 0.68
N PRO A 27 1.02 5.11 1.80
CA PRO A 27 0.84 3.96 2.68
C PRO A 27 0.22 2.74 2.00
N ILE A 28 -0.62 2.95 0.97
CA ILE A 28 -1.26 1.85 0.23
C ILE A 28 -0.23 0.99 -0.52
N GLU A 29 0.85 1.58 -1.02
CA GLU A 29 1.93 0.86 -1.70
C GLU A 29 2.64 -0.10 -0.73
N ARG A 30 2.79 0.31 0.54
CA ARG A 30 3.36 -0.54 1.58
C ARG A 30 2.44 -1.72 1.89
N LEU A 31 1.12 -1.48 1.90
CA LEU A 31 0.14 -2.55 2.04
C LEU A 31 0.19 -3.51 0.85
N TRP A 32 0.33 -3.00 -0.36
CA TRP A 32 0.50 -3.83 -1.57
C TRP A 32 1.77 -4.66 -1.53
N ALA A 33 2.87 -4.15 -0.97
CA ALA A 33 4.08 -4.95 -0.75
C ALA A 33 3.81 -6.13 0.20
N VAL A 34 3.06 -5.93 1.28
CA VAL A 34 2.65 -7.02 2.19
C VAL A 34 1.74 -8.01 1.47
N LEU A 35 0.76 -7.52 0.72
CA LEU A 35 -0.13 -8.35 -0.09
C LEU A 35 0.66 -9.19 -1.10
N HIS A 36 1.64 -8.59 -1.77
CA HIS A 36 2.48 -9.27 -2.74
C HIS A 36 3.21 -10.42 -2.06
N ALA A 37 3.90 -10.16 -0.95
CA ALA A 37 4.64 -11.16 -0.20
C ALA A 37 3.77 -12.35 0.29
N HIS A 38 2.49 -12.12 0.60
CA HIS A 38 1.63 -13.16 1.17
C HIS A 38 0.75 -13.90 0.16
N VAL A 39 0.32 -13.22 -0.90
CA VAL A 39 -0.72 -13.71 -1.80
C VAL A 39 -0.14 -14.06 -3.15
N THR A 40 0.67 -13.19 -3.74
CA THR A 40 1.04 -13.32 -5.16
C THR A 40 2.49 -13.74 -5.37
N HIS A 41 3.35 -13.58 -4.37
CA HIS A 41 4.75 -13.95 -4.47
C HIS A 41 4.87 -15.47 -4.68
N ASN A 42 5.52 -15.87 -5.77
CA ASN A 42 5.72 -17.27 -6.18
C ASN A 42 4.43 -18.11 -6.22
N ARG A 43 3.28 -17.49 -6.46
CA ARG A 43 1.99 -18.19 -6.53
C ARG A 43 1.24 -17.83 -7.81
N PHE A 44 0.89 -18.86 -8.57
CA PHE A 44 0.05 -18.75 -9.76
C PHE A 44 -1.40 -19.11 -9.43
N TYR A 45 -2.33 -18.34 -9.98
CA TYR A 45 -3.77 -18.58 -9.88
C TYR A 45 -4.34 -18.87 -11.27
N PRO A 46 -4.81 -20.11 -11.53
CA PRO A 46 -5.36 -20.49 -12.84
C PRO A 46 -6.53 -19.65 -13.34
N THR A 47 -7.30 -19.03 -12.44
CA THR A 47 -8.46 -18.21 -12.80
C THR A 47 -8.48 -16.88 -12.06
N GLN A 48 -9.06 -15.86 -12.69
CA GLN A 48 -9.30 -14.56 -12.06
C GLN A 48 -10.12 -14.69 -10.77
N LYS A 49 -11.10 -15.60 -10.72
CA LYS A 49 -11.94 -15.83 -9.54
C LYS A 49 -11.10 -16.32 -8.35
N GLN A 50 -10.17 -17.25 -8.57
CA GLN A 50 -9.28 -17.73 -7.52
C GLN A 50 -8.35 -16.62 -7.02
N PHE A 51 -7.79 -15.82 -7.95
CA PHE A 51 -6.96 -14.67 -7.60
C PHE A 51 -7.74 -13.64 -6.75
N ALA A 52 -8.94 -13.26 -7.19
CA ALA A 52 -9.79 -12.31 -6.48
C ALA A 52 -10.19 -12.82 -5.09
N ASN A 53 -10.55 -14.12 -4.98
CA ASN A 53 -10.86 -14.74 -3.71
C ASN A 53 -9.67 -14.75 -2.75
N ALA A 54 -8.45 -14.99 -3.25
CA ALA A 54 -7.25 -14.97 -2.44
C ALA A 54 -6.94 -13.56 -1.90
N ILE A 55 -7.07 -12.52 -2.74
CA ILE A 55 -6.95 -11.12 -2.32
C ILE A 55 -8.01 -10.77 -1.28
N LEU A 56 -9.28 -11.10 -1.53
CA LEU A 56 -10.37 -10.80 -0.60
C LEU A 56 -10.18 -11.51 0.74
N ASN A 57 -9.73 -12.77 0.72
CA ASN A 57 -9.42 -13.51 1.94
C ASN A 57 -8.27 -12.86 2.73
N PHE A 58 -7.21 -12.44 2.03
CA PHE A 58 -6.11 -11.71 2.64
C PHE A 58 -6.58 -10.42 3.32
N LEU A 59 -7.36 -9.59 2.61
CA LEU A 59 -7.86 -8.32 3.13
C LEU A 59 -8.86 -8.49 4.30
N ARG A 60 -9.73 -9.50 4.24
CA ARG A 60 -10.82 -9.70 5.22
C ARG A 60 -10.44 -10.53 6.43
N LYS A 61 -9.49 -11.47 6.30
CA LYS A 61 -9.11 -12.40 7.37
C LYS A 61 -7.66 -12.22 7.79
N THR A 62 -6.73 -12.36 6.84
CA THR A 62 -5.29 -12.38 7.16
C THR A 62 -4.80 -11.06 7.74
N ILE A 63 -5.22 -9.91 7.17
CA ILE A 63 -4.85 -8.60 7.71
C ILE A 63 -5.36 -8.42 9.14
N PRO A 64 -6.66 -8.55 9.46
CA PRO A 64 -7.14 -8.37 10.83
C PRO A 64 -6.46 -9.31 11.83
N GLU A 65 -6.32 -10.59 11.50
CA GLU A 65 -5.73 -11.60 12.38
C GLU A 65 -4.24 -11.34 12.65
N LYS A 66 -3.48 -10.93 11.62
CA LYS A 66 -2.03 -10.74 11.69
C LYS A 66 -1.61 -9.27 11.73
N TRP A 67 -2.53 -8.35 12.02
CA TRP A 67 -2.27 -6.90 11.93
C TRP A 67 -1.06 -6.46 12.75
N LYS A 68 -0.85 -7.05 13.94
CA LYS A 68 0.30 -6.78 14.80
C LYS A 68 1.64 -7.01 14.10
N ASN A 69 1.71 -7.92 13.14
CA ASN A 69 2.93 -8.21 12.38
C ASN A 69 3.15 -7.22 11.23
N PHE A 70 2.08 -6.60 10.70
CA PHE A 70 2.15 -5.70 9.54
C PHE A 70 2.18 -4.23 9.92
N ARG A 71 1.73 -3.86 11.12
CA ARG A 71 1.58 -2.46 11.56
C ARG A 71 2.85 -1.62 11.49
N SER A 72 4.03 -2.24 11.59
CA SER A 72 5.32 -1.55 11.50
C SER A 72 5.73 -1.26 10.05
N GLN A 73 5.26 -2.08 9.11
CA GLN A 73 5.52 -1.94 7.68
C GLN A 73 4.47 -1.03 7.02
N VAL A 74 3.20 -1.17 7.41
CA VAL A 74 2.07 -0.36 6.92
C VAL A 74 1.80 0.78 7.91
N SER A 75 2.76 1.70 8.02
CA SER A 75 2.68 2.88 8.90
C SER A 75 2.88 4.18 8.14
N ASP A 76 2.38 5.28 8.69
CA ASP A 76 2.63 6.65 8.18
C ASP A 76 3.94 7.25 8.72
N ASN A 77 4.71 6.48 9.50
CA ASN A 77 6.07 6.85 9.90
C ASN A 77 7.02 6.71 8.69
N PHE A 78 7.06 7.74 7.87
CA PHE A 78 7.98 7.84 6.73
C PHE A 78 9.42 7.94 7.26
N ARG A 79 10.27 6.97 6.90
CA ARG A 79 11.68 7.01 7.28
C ARG A 79 12.40 7.98 6.35
N ILE A 80 13.03 9.00 6.93
CA ILE A 80 13.95 9.87 6.20
C ILE A 80 15.18 9.03 5.84
N ILE A 81 15.37 8.75 4.56
CA ILE A 81 16.58 8.09 4.07
C ILE A 81 17.64 9.19 3.93
N SER A 82 18.58 9.26 4.88
CA SER A 82 19.72 10.17 4.79
C SER A 82 20.86 9.52 4.00
N HIS A 83 21.32 10.19 2.95
CA HIS A 83 22.43 9.72 2.12
C HIS A 83 23.81 9.93 2.76
N GLN A 84 23.90 10.64 3.88
CA GLN A 84 25.17 10.99 4.55
C GLN A 84 25.99 9.77 5.05
N LYS A 85 25.38 8.58 5.14
CA LYS A 85 26.02 7.35 5.61
C LYS A 85 26.09 6.24 4.56
N PHE A 86 25.69 6.50 3.31
CA PHE A 86 25.84 5.50 2.26
C PHE A 86 27.31 5.45 1.84
N ARG A 87 27.99 4.36 2.19
CA ARG A 87 29.26 4.02 1.54
C ARG A 87 28.91 3.57 0.13
N VAL A 88 29.15 4.44 -0.85
CA VAL A 88 29.23 4.00 -2.25
C VAL A 88 30.49 3.16 -2.31
N LEU A 89 30.33 1.86 -2.53
CA LEU A 89 31.44 1.01 -2.92
C LEU A 89 31.65 1.30 -4.41
N GLU A 90 32.72 2.05 -4.73
CA GLU A 90 33.28 2.13 -6.08
C GLU A 90 33.88 0.78 -6.49
#